data_AF-A0A1Q3DJD1-F1
#
_entry.id   AF-A0A1Q3DJD1-F1
#
_cell.length_a   1.000
_cell.length_b   1.000
_cell.length_c   1.000
_cell.angle_alpha   90.00
_cell.angle_beta   90.00
_cell.angle_gamma   90.00
#
_symmetry.space_group_name_H-M   'P 1'
#
loop_
_entity.id
_entity.type
_entity.pdbx_description
1 polymer ?
#
loop_
_entity_poly.entity_id
_entity_poly.type
_entity_poly.pdbx_seq_one_letter_code
_entity_poly.pdbx_strand_id
1 'polypeptide(L)'
;MSSLKNAISRPAHKERAQPHSRKKFGLLEKHKDYVVRAQAFHKKEESIQRLKEKAAFRNPDEFYFKMIKTRTIDGVHKPESDANKYTHEELMLMKTQDIGYVLQKVQSEKKKIEKLTSMLHSLDNQPSNRHVYFAEDRDEAKEIRSQSSKSRVVSASGDIPDHIKRKTAASYRELEARKSRVNELEKLYMDMALKKEHQKKGRKRKLREDEIACPTSKPVYKWRPERKR
;
A
#
# COMPACT_ATOMS: atom_id res chain seq x y z
N MET A 1 20.90 -33.58 62.14
CA MET A 1 20.68 -34.26 60.84
C MET A 1 19.52 -35.24 61.01
N SER A 2 18.42 -35.13 60.27
CA SER A 2 17.29 -36.06 60.42
C SER A 2 17.59 -37.35 59.65
N SER A 3 17.98 -38.41 60.35
CA SER A 3 18.53 -39.66 59.79
C SER A 3 17.49 -40.63 59.18
N LEU A 4 16.18 -40.37 59.28
CA LEU A 4 15.11 -41.27 58.79
C LEU A 4 14.10 -40.58 57.85
N LYS A 5 14.51 -39.56 57.08
CA LYS A 5 13.60 -38.87 56.13
C LYS A 5 13.15 -39.72 54.93
N ASN A 6 13.91 -40.75 54.58
CA ASN A 6 13.65 -41.58 53.41
C ASN A 6 12.79 -42.82 53.71
N ALA A 7 12.60 -43.17 55.00
CA ALA A 7 11.80 -44.33 55.40
C ALA A 7 10.29 -44.06 55.34
N ILE A 8 9.87 -42.79 55.47
CA ILE A 8 8.47 -42.36 55.36
C ILE A 8 8.45 -41.05 54.56
N SER A 9 7.96 -41.11 53.32
CA SER A 9 7.81 -39.92 52.48
C SER A 9 6.79 -38.95 53.09
N ARG A 10 7.19 -37.69 53.25
CA ARG A 10 6.27 -36.63 53.68
C ARG A 10 5.48 -36.13 52.46
N PRO A 11 4.13 -36.20 52.47
CA PRO A 11 3.33 -35.72 51.36
C PRO A 11 3.45 -34.20 51.21
N ALA A 12 3.60 -33.73 49.97
CA ALA A 12 3.56 -32.30 49.68
C ALA A 12 2.14 -31.76 49.82
N HIS A 13 1.97 -30.70 50.61
CA HIS A 13 0.69 -30.00 50.71
C HIS A 13 0.42 -29.22 49.41
N LYS A 14 -0.72 -29.49 48.75
CA LYS A 14 -1.13 -28.81 47.53
C LYS A 14 -1.76 -27.45 47.86
N GLU A 15 -1.52 -26.47 46.99
CA GLU A 15 -2.13 -25.13 47.12
C GLU A 15 -3.58 -25.14 46.61
N ARG A 16 -4.44 -24.30 47.23
CA ARG A 16 -5.84 -24.15 46.82
C ARG A 16 -5.98 -23.14 45.66
N ALA A 17 -6.87 -23.43 44.73
CA ALA A 17 -7.25 -22.53 43.63
C ALA A 17 -8.15 -21.36 44.10
N GLN A 18 -8.36 -20.38 43.21
CA GLN A 18 -9.32 -19.29 43.41
C GLN A 18 -10.77 -19.84 43.42
N PRO A 19 -11.66 -19.41 44.33
CA PRO A 19 -13.07 -19.80 44.30
C PRO A 19 -13.76 -19.41 42.99
N HIS A 20 -14.67 -20.26 42.51
CA HIS A 20 -15.32 -20.09 41.20
C HIS A 20 -16.03 -18.73 41.05
N SER A 21 -16.73 -18.27 42.09
CA SER A 21 -17.43 -16.98 42.12
C SER A 21 -16.49 -15.76 41.96
N ARG A 22 -15.21 -15.91 42.31
CA ARG A 22 -14.18 -14.86 42.22
C ARG A 22 -13.18 -15.07 41.08
N LYS A 23 -13.42 -16.06 40.21
CA LYS A 23 -12.54 -16.35 39.06
C LYS A 23 -12.36 -15.14 38.14
N LYS A 24 -13.33 -14.21 38.10
CA LYS A 24 -13.26 -12.94 37.35
C LYS A 24 -12.05 -12.05 37.71
N PHE A 25 -11.51 -12.18 38.92
CA PHE A 25 -10.37 -11.38 39.39
C PHE A 25 -9.00 -12.02 39.08
N GLY A 26 -8.98 -13.14 38.37
CA GLY A 26 -7.77 -13.87 38.03
C GLY A 26 -7.25 -14.77 39.16
N LEU A 27 -5.96 -15.08 39.09
CA LEU A 27 -5.28 -16.02 39.99
C LEU A 27 -5.29 -15.50 41.44
N LEU A 28 -5.53 -16.39 42.39
CA LEU A 28 -5.41 -16.08 43.82
C LEU A 28 -3.94 -16.09 44.22
N GLU A 29 -3.34 -14.90 44.32
CA GLU A 29 -1.96 -14.74 44.77
C GLU A 29 -1.71 -15.40 46.12
N LYS A 30 -0.58 -16.08 46.23
CA LYS A 30 -0.07 -16.69 47.46
C LYS A 30 1.13 -15.90 47.97
N HIS A 31 1.63 -16.29 49.14
CA HIS A 31 2.77 -15.62 49.75
C HIS A 31 4.00 -15.56 48.83
N LYS A 32 4.29 -16.64 48.08
CA LYS A 32 5.37 -16.65 47.08
C LYS A 32 5.21 -15.57 46.00
N ASP A 33 3.98 -15.37 45.52
CA ASP A 33 3.67 -14.38 44.48
C ASP A 33 3.76 -12.95 45.07
N TYR A 34 3.28 -12.78 46.30
CA TYR A 34 3.41 -11.53 47.05
C TYR A 34 4.88 -11.14 47.24
N VAL A 35 5.75 -12.07 47.63
CA VAL A 35 7.18 -11.81 47.82
C VAL A 35 7.82 -11.33 46.51
N VAL A 36 7.55 -12.01 45.40
CA VAL A 36 8.05 -11.60 44.07
C VAL A 36 7.56 -10.20 43.70
N ARG A 37 6.27 -9.91 43.93
CA ARG A 37 5.69 -8.58 43.65
C ARG A 37 6.30 -7.50 44.54
N ALA A 38 6.45 -7.75 45.84
CA ALA A 38 7.01 -6.79 46.79
C ALA A 38 8.48 -6.49 46.46
N GLN A 39 9.28 -7.51 46.16
CA GLN A 39 10.66 -7.33 45.71
C GLN A 39 10.73 -6.50 44.41
N ALA A 40 9.86 -6.76 43.44
CA ALA A 40 9.81 -5.99 42.21
C ALA A 40 9.39 -4.53 42.45
N PHE A 41 8.46 -4.29 43.38
CA PHE A 41 8.03 -2.94 43.77
C PHE A 41 9.18 -2.15 44.42
N HIS A 42 9.82 -2.72 45.45
CA HIS A 42 10.94 -2.06 46.12
C HIS A 42 12.13 -1.81 45.19
N LYS A 43 12.40 -2.73 44.25
CA LYS A 43 13.42 -2.50 43.21
C LYS A 43 13.10 -1.29 42.33
N LYS A 44 11.83 -1.10 41.96
CA LYS A 44 11.39 0.07 41.19
C LYS A 44 11.48 1.34 42.03
N GLU A 45 11.01 1.28 43.27
CA GLU A 45 11.06 2.39 44.22
C GLU A 45 12.50 2.90 44.42
N GLU A 46 13.42 1.98 44.72
CA GLU A 46 14.84 2.28 44.88
C GLU A 46 15.45 2.87 43.59
N SER A 47 15.07 2.34 42.41
CA SER A 47 15.55 2.89 41.14
C SER A 47 15.05 4.33 40.90
N ILE A 48 13.79 4.62 41.24
CA ILE A 48 13.20 5.96 41.11
C ILE A 48 13.88 6.92 42.10
N GLN A 49 14.13 6.48 43.33
CA GLN A 49 14.84 7.26 44.33
C GLN A 49 16.23 7.67 43.83
N ARG A 50 17.02 6.72 43.34
CA ARG A 50 18.34 7.00 42.76
C ARG A 50 18.28 7.96 41.56
N LEU A 51 17.26 7.84 40.70
CA LEU A 51 17.07 8.76 39.57
C LEU A 51 16.69 10.17 40.03
N LYS A 52 15.86 10.30 41.07
CA LYS A 52 15.52 11.59 41.69
C LYS A 52 16.74 12.26 42.31
N GLU A 53 17.56 11.51 43.04
CA GLU A 53 18.81 12.00 43.61
C GLU A 53 19.76 12.50 42.51
N LYS A 54 19.97 11.69 41.45
CA LYS A 54 20.77 12.12 40.29
C LYS A 54 20.23 13.38 39.61
N ALA A 55 18.91 13.51 39.49
CA ALA A 55 18.28 14.70 38.91
C ALA A 55 18.45 15.93 39.81
N ALA A 56 18.37 15.76 41.14
CA ALA A 56 18.56 16.84 42.10
C ALA A 56 20.01 17.33 42.19
N PHE A 57 20.98 16.42 42.09
CA PHE A 57 22.42 16.72 42.10
C PHE A 57 23.02 16.96 40.70
N ARG A 58 22.19 17.21 39.68
CA ARG A 58 22.65 17.50 38.32
C ARG A 58 23.39 18.84 38.29
N ASN A 59 24.60 18.85 37.69
CA ASN A 59 25.32 20.08 37.42
C ASN A 59 24.69 20.80 36.19
N PRO A 60 24.20 22.04 36.31
CA PRO A 60 23.61 22.77 35.18
C PRO A 60 24.60 23.02 34.03
N ASP A 61 25.89 23.14 34.34
CA ASP A 61 26.95 23.48 33.38
C ASP A 61 27.66 22.24 32.80
N GLU A 62 27.12 21.04 33.02
CA GLU A 62 27.70 19.82 32.47
C GLU A 62 27.63 19.79 30.94
N PHE A 63 28.76 19.43 30.31
CA PHE A 63 28.85 19.29 28.86
C PHE A 63 29.44 17.94 28.47
N TYR A 64 28.68 17.20 27.65
CA TYR A 64 29.14 15.97 27.01
C TYR A 64 29.13 16.15 25.50
N PHE A 65 30.16 15.67 24.79
CA PHE A 65 30.25 15.79 23.32
C PHE A 65 29.05 15.19 22.56
N LYS A 66 28.35 14.21 23.14
CA LYS A 66 27.11 13.65 22.56
C LYS A 66 25.94 14.63 22.52
N MET A 67 25.95 15.69 23.34
CA MET A 67 24.94 16.75 23.33
C MET A 67 24.99 17.58 22.04
N ILE A 68 26.09 17.55 21.29
CA ILE A 68 26.18 18.22 19.97
C ILE A 68 25.29 17.52 18.93
N LYS A 69 25.23 16.18 18.97
CA LYS A 69 24.53 15.35 17.97
C LYS A 69 23.10 14.99 18.37
N THR A 70 22.78 15.09 19.65
CA THR A 70 21.48 14.66 20.20
C THR A 70 20.72 15.85 20.76
N ARG A 71 19.39 15.77 20.74
CA ARG A 71 18.53 16.88 21.18
C ARG A 71 17.46 16.39 22.14
N THR A 72 17.11 17.24 23.09
CA THR A 72 15.96 17.02 23.97
C THR A 72 14.75 17.70 23.35
N ILE A 73 13.68 16.95 23.11
CA ILE A 73 12.40 17.48 22.61
C ILE A 73 11.35 17.16 23.68
N ASP A 74 10.65 18.20 24.16
CA ASP A 74 9.62 18.09 25.21
C ASP A 74 10.13 17.38 26.48
N GLY A 75 11.40 17.65 26.85
CA GLY A 75 12.03 17.04 28.03
C GLY A 75 12.52 15.60 27.83
N VAL A 76 12.32 14.99 26.66
CA VAL A 76 12.80 13.62 26.35
C VAL A 76 14.00 13.69 25.40
N HIS A 77 15.09 13.01 25.79
CA HIS A 77 16.26 12.84 24.94
C HIS A 77 15.89 12.03 23.70
N LYS A 78 16.09 12.62 22.51
CA LYS A 78 15.93 11.93 21.24
C LYS A 78 17.29 11.73 20.59
N PRO A 79 17.66 10.49 20.24
CA PRO A 79 18.86 10.25 19.46
C PRO A 79 18.74 10.91 18.09
N GLU A 80 19.88 11.10 17.43
CA GLU A 80 19.93 11.59 16.06
C GLU A 80 19.09 10.67 15.15
N SER A 81 18.19 11.25 14.37
CA SER A 81 17.35 10.48 13.45
C SER A 81 18.13 10.15 12.18
N ASP A 82 18.19 8.87 11.84
CA ASP A 82 18.80 8.34 10.60
C ASP A 82 18.07 8.75 9.30
N ALA A 83 17.10 9.66 9.36
CA ALA A 83 16.13 9.91 8.29
C ALA A 83 16.72 10.61 7.04
N ASN A 84 17.85 11.29 7.15
CA ASN A 84 18.48 12.02 6.03
C ASN A 84 19.94 11.61 5.83
N LYS A 85 20.19 10.30 5.66
CA LYS A 85 21.52 9.79 5.32
C LYS A 85 21.96 10.10 3.90
N TYR A 86 21.00 10.35 3.00
CA TYR A 86 21.28 10.47 1.57
C TYR A 86 21.42 11.92 1.13
N THR A 87 22.41 12.14 0.28
CA THR A 87 22.59 13.39 -0.47
C THR A 87 21.45 13.57 -1.48
N HIS A 88 21.28 14.80 -1.97
CA HIS A 88 20.28 15.09 -2.99
C HIS A 88 20.51 14.29 -4.28
N GLU A 89 21.78 14.06 -4.65
CA GLU A 89 22.17 13.32 -5.85
C GLU A 89 21.81 11.84 -5.74
N GLU A 90 22.07 11.21 -4.59
CA GLU A 90 21.67 9.82 -4.33
C GLU A 90 20.14 9.68 -4.39
N LEU A 91 19.39 10.62 -3.81
CA LEU A 91 17.94 10.64 -3.92
C LEU A 91 17.45 10.82 -5.36
N MET A 92 18.14 11.61 -6.18
CA MET A 92 17.82 11.73 -7.61
C MET A 92 18.07 10.42 -8.36
N LEU A 93 19.17 9.74 -8.04
CA LEU A 93 19.53 8.46 -8.64
C LEU A 93 18.48 7.40 -8.32
N MET A 94 18.11 7.23 -7.05
CA MET A 94 17.08 6.28 -6.63
C MET A 94 15.73 6.55 -7.32
N LYS A 95 15.28 7.82 -7.34
CA LYS A 95 14.05 8.19 -8.07
C LYS A 95 14.13 7.90 -9.56
N THR A 96 15.31 8.03 -10.16
CA THR A 96 15.51 7.71 -11.59
C THR A 96 15.37 6.21 -11.83
N GLN A 97 15.90 5.38 -10.94
CA GLN A 97 15.72 3.93 -10.98
C GLN A 97 14.25 3.54 -10.83
N ASP A 98 13.53 4.13 -9.87
CA ASP A 98 12.10 3.88 -9.65
C ASP A 98 11.25 4.24 -10.88
N ILE A 99 11.53 5.39 -11.51
CA ILE A 99 10.87 5.82 -12.75
C ILE A 99 11.12 4.81 -13.87
N GLY A 100 12.36 4.32 -14.00
CA GLY A 100 12.73 3.29 -14.99
C GLY A 100 11.99 1.99 -14.76
N TYR A 101 11.89 1.54 -13.50
CA TYR A 101 11.15 0.34 -13.11
C TYR A 101 9.66 0.45 -13.46
N VAL A 102 9.01 1.55 -13.11
CA VAL A 102 7.59 1.75 -13.43
C VAL A 102 7.37 1.82 -14.95
N LEU A 103 8.25 2.48 -15.69
CA LEU A 103 8.18 2.51 -17.16
C LEU A 103 8.28 1.10 -17.76
N GLN A 104 9.23 0.29 -17.28
CA GLN A 104 9.37 -1.10 -17.70
C GLN A 104 8.08 -1.89 -17.41
N LYS A 105 7.46 -1.69 -16.24
CA LYS A 105 6.19 -2.34 -15.89
C LYS A 105 5.04 -1.91 -16.79
N VAL A 106 4.90 -0.61 -17.09
CA VAL A 106 3.92 -0.09 -18.07
C VAL A 106 4.10 -0.80 -19.41
N GLN A 107 5.32 -0.86 -19.93
CA GLN A 107 5.61 -1.51 -21.23
C GLN A 107 5.27 -3.00 -21.20
N SER A 108 5.59 -3.70 -20.12
CA SER A 108 5.29 -5.13 -19.97
C SER A 108 3.78 -5.40 -19.97
N GLU A 109 2.99 -4.57 -19.28
CA GLU A 109 1.53 -4.70 -19.25
C GLU A 109 0.91 -4.34 -20.60
N LYS A 110 1.40 -3.29 -21.29
CA LYS A 110 0.98 -2.94 -22.65
C LYS A 110 1.17 -4.09 -23.64
N LYS A 111 2.36 -4.72 -23.64
CA LYS A 111 2.64 -5.89 -24.49
C LYS A 111 1.69 -7.06 -24.19
N LYS A 112 1.32 -7.25 -22.92
CA LYS A 112 0.39 -8.31 -22.53
C LYS A 112 -1.05 -7.98 -22.91
N ILE A 113 -1.46 -6.72 -22.84
CA ILE A 113 -2.75 -6.25 -23.38
C ILE A 113 -2.78 -6.45 -24.89
N GLU A 114 -1.73 -6.08 -25.62
CA GLU A 114 -1.64 -6.27 -27.07
C GLU A 114 -1.79 -7.74 -27.44
N LYS A 115 -1.08 -8.65 -26.77
CA LYS A 115 -1.22 -10.10 -26.95
C LYS A 115 -2.62 -10.62 -26.62
N LEU A 116 -3.24 -10.15 -25.55
CA LEU A 116 -4.61 -10.56 -25.20
C LEU A 116 -5.63 -10.01 -26.21
N THR A 117 -5.43 -8.77 -26.66
CA THR A 117 -6.31 -8.12 -27.63
C THR A 117 -6.20 -8.79 -29.00
N SER A 118 -5.01 -9.19 -29.43
CA SER A 118 -4.82 -9.92 -30.69
C SER A 118 -5.43 -11.33 -30.65
N MET A 119 -5.43 -11.99 -29.49
CA MET A 119 -6.07 -13.29 -29.31
C MET A 119 -7.60 -13.20 -29.16
N LEU A 120 -8.14 -12.06 -28.74
CA LEU A 120 -9.54 -11.92 -28.33
C LEU A 120 -10.33 -11.12 -29.36
N HIS A 121 -11.07 -11.83 -30.22
CA HIS A 121 -11.72 -11.27 -31.41
C HIS A 121 -12.98 -10.43 -31.16
N SER A 122 -13.24 -9.97 -29.92
CA SER A 122 -14.38 -9.11 -29.57
C SER A 122 -15.75 -9.63 -30.04
N LEU A 123 -15.96 -10.95 -30.03
CA LEU A 123 -17.14 -11.62 -30.60
C LEU A 123 -18.49 -11.16 -30.00
N ASP A 124 -18.48 -10.70 -28.75
CA ASP A 124 -19.69 -10.27 -28.04
C ASP A 124 -20.07 -8.81 -28.35
N ASN A 125 -19.12 -7.98 -28.81
CA ASN A 125 -19.38 -6.63 -29.27
C ASN A 125 -19.60 -6.66 -30.78
N GLN A 126 -20.81 -7.03 -31.21
CA GLN A 126 -21.20 -6.87 -32.60
C GLN A 126 -21.04 -5.39 -32.97
N PRO A 127 -20.15 -5.04 -33.91
CA PRO A 127 -20.04 -3.66 -34.34
C PRO A 127 -21.40 -3.25 -34.90
N SER A 128 -21.85 -2.03 -34.60
CA SER A 128 -23.06 -1.46 -35.22
C SER A 128 -22.76 -1.09 -36.68
N ASN A 129 -22.32 -2.07 -37.47
CA ASN A 129 -22.07 -1.92 -38.89
C ASN A 129 -23.42 -1.85 -39.59
N ARG A 130 -23.59 -0.81 -40.42
CA ARG A 130 -24.76 -0.67 -41.28
C ARG A 130 -24.59 -1.64 -42.45
N HIS A 131 -25.31 -2.78 -42.42
CA HIS A 131 -25.38 -3.69 -43.56
C HIS A 131 -26.43 -3.16 -44.55
N VAL A 132 -25.98 -2.70 -45.71
CA VAL A 132 -26.85 -2.17 -46.77
C VAL A 132 -27.12 -3.27 -47.78
N TYR A 133 -28.39 -3.55 -48.05
CA TYR A 133 -28.82 -4.47 -49.09
C TYR A 133 -29.27 -3.67 -50.32
N PHE A 134 -28.86 -4.11 -51.50
CA PHE A 134 -29.33 -3.57 -52.78
C PHE A 134 -30.37 -4.55 -53.35
N ALA A 135 -31.42 -4.02 -53.98
CA ALA A 135 -32.48 -4.80 -54.61
C ALA A 135 -32.74 -4.19 -56.00
N GLU A 136 -32.98 -5.04 -57.00
CA GLU A 136 -33.28 -4.65 -58.37
C GLU A 136 -34.74 -4.17 -58.48
N ASP A 137 -35.65 -4.81 -57.74
CA ASP A 137 -37.10 -4.53 -57.78
C ASP A 137 -37.73 -4.22 -56.40
N ARG A 138 -38.89 -3.54 -56.43
CA ARG A 138 -39.65 -3.20 -55.21
C ARG A 138 -40.16 -4.42 -54.44
N ASP A 139 -40.45 -5.51 -55.13
CA ASP A 139 -40.92 -6.73 -54.49
C ASP A 139 -39.77 -7.54 -53.88
N GLU A 140 -38.60 -7.55 -54.54
CA GLU A 140 -37.36 -8.09 -53.99
C GLU A 140 -36.93 -7.33 -52.71
N ALA A 141 -37.04 -6.00 -52.70
CA ALA A 141 -36.75 -5.19 -51.51
C ALA A 141 -37.64 -5.55 -50.30
N LYS A 142 -38.93 -5.88 -50.54
CA LYS A 142 -39.83 -6.34 -49.46
C LYS A 142 -39.43 -7.73 -48.97
N GLU A 143 -39.02 -8.61 -49.88
CA GLU A 143 -38.59 -9.96 -49.54
C GLU A 143 -37.31 -9.94 -48.70
N ILE A 144 -36.27 -9.20 -49.11
CA ILE A 144 -35.02 -9.03 -48.36
C ILE A 144 -35.27 -8.45 -46.96
N ARG A 145 -36.19 -7.48 -46.84
CA ARG A 145 -36.58 -6.94 -45.53
C ARG A 145 -37.25 -8.01 -44.66
N SER A 146 -38.09 -8.85 -45.24
CA SER A 146 -38.74 -9.94 -44.51
C SER A 146 -37.75 -11.05 -44.12
N GLN A 147 -36.81 -11.39 -45.00
CA GLN A 147 -35.78 -12.41 -44.76
C GLN A 147 -34.74 -11.94 -43.74
N SER A 148 -34.29 -10.69 -43.78
CA SER A 148 -33.37 -10.12 -42.78
C SER A 148 -33.99 -10.14 -41.37
N SER A 149 -35.30 -9.91 -41.25
CA SER A 149 -36.01 -10.02 -39.97
C SER A 149 -36.12 -11.46 -39.46
N LYS A 150 -36.23 -12.45 -40.37
CA LYS A 150 -36.31 -13.89 -40.03
C LYS A 150 -34.94 -14.50 -39.75
N SER A 151 -33.91 -14.14 -40.52
CA SER A 151 -32.53 -14.61 -40.37
C SER A 151 -31.86 -14.08 -39.10
N ARG A 152 -32.31 -12.94 -38.56
CA ARG A 152 -31.80 -12.39 -37.30
C ARG A 152 -32.10 -13.26 -36.07
N VAL A 153 -33.07 -14.18 -36.19
CA VAL A 153 -33.44 -15.14 -35.14
C VAL A 153 -32.59 -16.41 -35.18
N VAL A 154 -31.77 -16.61 -36.23
CA VAL A 154 -30.68 -17.59 -36.16
C VAL A 154 -29.58 -16.95 -35.33
N SER A 155 -29.77 -16.98 -34.01
CA SER A 155 -28.73 -16.72 -33.04
C SER A 155 -27.59 -17.69 -33.34
N ALA A 156 -26.61 -17.24 -34.12
CA ALA A 156 -25.33 -17.91 -34.33
C ALA A 156 -24.48 -17.93 -33.04
N SER A 157 -25.10 -17.78 -31.88
CA SER A 157 -24.61 -18.20 -30.57
C SER A 157 -25.11 -19.63 -30.27
N GLY A 158 -24.96 -20.54 -31.25
CA GLY A 158 -25.27 -21.95 -31.05
C GLY A 158 -24.56 -22.45 -29.79
N ASP A 159 -25.32 -23.13 -28.94
CA ASP A 159 -25.04 -23.68 -27.61
C ASP A 159 -23.55 -23.81 -27.20
N ILE A 160 -22.86 -22.68 -26.98
CA ILE A 160 -21.46 -22.69 -26.55
C ILE A 160 -21.45 -23.26 -25.12
N PRO A 161 -20.70 -24.35 -24.85
CA PRO A 161 -20.60 -24.91 -23.51
C PRO A 161 -20.25 -23.86 -22.46
N ASP A 162 -20.92 -23.88 -21.30
CA ASP A 162 -20.75 -22.86 -20.26
C ASP A 162 -19.32 -22.73 -19.73
N HIS A 163 -18.52 -23.79 -19.83
CA HIS A 163 -17.11 -23.74 -19.47
C HIS A 163 -16.30 -22.83 -20.41
N ILE A 164 -16.66 -22.74 -21.70
CA ILE A 164 -16.04 -21.85 -22.68
C ILE A 164 -16.49 -20.42 -22.41
N LYS A 165 -17.80 -20.17 -22.22
CA LYS A 165 -18.33 -18.85 -21.86
C LYS A 165 -17.64 -18.27 -20.62
N ARG A 166 -17.47 -19.08 -19.57
CA ARG A 166 -16.76 -18.69 -18.35
C ARG A 166 -15.29 -18.33 -18.60
N LYS A 167 -14.57 -19.14 -19.38
CA LYS A 167 -13.16 -18.85 -19.75
C LYS A 167 -13.04 -17.57 -20.57
N THR A 168 -13.92 -17.37 -21.55
CA THR A 168 -13.98 -16.16 -22.38
C THR A 168 -14.24 -14.92 -21.53
N ALA A 169 -15.25 -14.96 -20.65
CA ALA A 169 -15.55 -13.87 -19.73
C ALA A 169 -14.40 -13.56 -18.77
N ALA A 170 -13.70 -14.59 -18.28
CA ALA A 170 -12.51 -14.41 -17.44
C ALA A 170 -11.37 -13.70 -18.20
N SER A 171 -11.13 -14.04 -19.46
CA SER A 171 -10.13 -13.38 -20.31
C SER A 171 -10.47 -11.91 -20.57
N TYR A 172 -11.74 -11.57 -20.83
CA TYR A 172 -12.16 -10.17 -20.98
C TYR A 172 -11.99 -9.37 -19.67
N ARG A 173 -12.35 -9.96 -18.52
CA ARG A 173 -12.12 -9.35 -17.20
C ARG A 173 -10.63 -9.12 -16.93
N GLU A 174 -9.77 -10.08 -17.31
CA GLU A 174 -8.32 -9.91 -17.20
C GLU A 174 -7.83 -8.74 -18.08
N LEU A 175 -8.29 -8.67 -19.33
CA LEU A 175 -7.93 -7.60 -20.26
C LEU A 175 -8.35 -6.23 -19.71
N GLU A 176 -9.57 -6.10 -19.19
CA GLU A 176 -10.06 -4.87 -18.56
C GLU A 176 -9.23 -4.50 -17.32
N ALA A 177 -8.99 -5.45 -16.41
CA ALA A 177 -8.17 -5.22 -15.23
C ALA A 177 -6.75 -4.76 -15.59
N ARG A 178 -6.16 -5.33 -16.66
CA ARG A 178 -4.85 -4.90 -17.17
C ARG A 178 -4.89 -3.51 -17.77
N LYS A 179 -5.93 -3.15 -18.52
CA LYS A 179 -6.12 -1.78 -19.04
C LYS A 179 -6.18 -0.76 -17.90
N SER A 180 -6.96 -1.05 -16.86
CA SER A 180 -7.04 -0.21 -15.65
C SER A 180 -5.69 -0.08 -14.96
N ARG A 181 -4.96 -1.20 -14.79
CA ARG A 181 -3.61 -1.19 -14.22
C ARG A 181 -2.62 -0.36 -15.03
N VAL A 182 -2.65 -0.44 -16.36
CA VAL A 182 -1.80 0.40 -17.21
C VAL A 182 -2.12 1.87 -17.00
N ASN A 183 -3.40 2.25 -16.97
CA ASN A 183 -3.81 3.64 -16.71
C ASN A 183 -3.31 4.14 -15.34
N GLU A 184 -3.34 3.30 -14.30
CA GLU A 184 -2.80 3.63 -12.98
C GLU A 184 -1.26 3.79 -13.01
N LEU A 185 -0.55 2.84 -13.61
CA LEU A 185 0.91 2.89 -13.73
C LEU A 185 1.38 4.09 -14.57
N GLU A 186 0.64 4.45 -15.62
CA GLU A 186 0.91 5.64 -16.41
C GLU A 186 0.73 6.92 -15.59
N LYS A 187 -0.36 7.03 -14.81
CA LYS A 187 -0.56 8.16 -13.90
C LYS A 187 0.59 8.29 -12.89
N LEU A 188 1.02 7.16 -12.31
CA LEU A 188 2.15 7.12 -11.38
C LEU A 188 3.46 7.54 -12.06
N TYR A 189 3.72 7.03 -13.27
CA TYR A 189 4.89 7.41 -14.07
C TYR A 189 4.90 8.92 -14.34
N MET A 190 3.79 9.49 -14.79
CA MET A 190 3.68 10.93 -15.06
C MET A 190 3.90 11.77 -13.81
N ASP A 191 3.35 11.35 -12.66
CA ASP A 191 3.56 12.04 -11.38
C ASP A 191 5.02 11.98 -10.92
N MET A 192 5.69 10.84 -11.08
CA MET A 192 7.12 10.71 -10.73
C MET A 192 8.01 11.50 -11.70
N ALA A 193 7.70 11.47 -13.00
CA ALA A 193 8.41 12.24 -14.02
C ALA A 193 8.31 13.74 -13.73
N LEU A 194 7.10 14.24 -13.43
CA LEU A 194 6.86 15.63 -13.03
C LEU A 194 7.67 15.99 -11.78
N LYS A 195 7.66 15.15 -10.74
CA LYS A 195 8.44 15.36 -9.50
C LYS A 195 9.95 15.43 -9.78
N LYS A 196 10.46 14.61 -10.71
CA LYS A 196 11.86 14.64 -11.14
C LYS A 196 12.17 15.93 -11.91
N GLU A 197 11.34 16.36 -12.85
CA GLU A 197 11.51 17.65 -13.53
C GLU A 197 11.50 18.83 -12.55
N HIS A 198 10.68 18.76 -11.50
CA HIS A 198 10.69 19.75 -10.43
C HIS A 198 12.01 19.77 -9.64
N GLN A 199 12.76 18.68 -9.56
CA GLN A 199 14.03 18.65 -8.83
C GLN A 199 15.20 19.11 -9.70
N LYS A 200 15.02 19.22 -11.02
CA LYS A 200 16.06 19.74 -11.91
C LYS A 200 16.29 21.25 -11.70
N LYS A 201 17.49 21.69 -12.07
CA LYS A 201 17.90 23.09 -12.06
C LYS A 201 17.04 23.92 -13.03
N GLY A 202 16.70 25.14 -12.62
CA GLY A 202 15.92 26.09 -13.41
C GLY A 202 14.96 26.90 -12.55
N ARG A 203 14.85 28.20 -12.81
CA ARG A 203 13.92 29.06 -12.07
C ARG A 203 12.49 28.75 -12.49
N LYS A 204 11.63 28.43 -11.52
CA LYS A 204 10.23 28.08 -11.73
C LYS A 204 9.34 28.77 -10.70
N ARG A 205 8.08 28.99 -11.06
CA ARG A 205 7.04 29.47 -10.13
C ARG A 205 5.78 28.62 -10.24
N LYS A 206 5.05 28.47 -9.14
CA LYS A 206 3.71 27.89 -9.13
C LYS A 206 2.73 28.90 -9.70
N LEU A 207 1.85 28.47 -10.60
CA LEU A 207 0.77 29.30 -11.16
C LEU A 207 -0.40 29.40 -10.17
N ARG A 208 -1.09 30.54 -10.18
CA ARG A 208 -2.39 30.72 -9.52
C ARG A 208 -3.48 30.11 -10.40
N GLU A 209 -4.65 29.81 -9.80
CA GLU A 209 -5.76 29.15 -10.49
C GLU A 209 -6.25 29.93 -11.71
N ASP A 210 -6.29 31.27 -11.63
CA ASP A 210 -6.72 32.17 -12.71
C ASP A 210 -5.79 32.17 -13.94
N GLU A 211 -4.52 31.78 -13.76
CA GLU A 211 -3.53 31.73 -14.84
C GLU A 211 -3.54 30.38 -15.60
N ILE A 212 -4.39 29.43 -15.19
CA ILE A 212 -4.43 28.07 -15.73
C ILE A 212 -5.49 27.99 -16.84
N ALA A 213 -5.04 27.78 -18.09
CA ALA A 213 -5.94 27.65 -19.24
C ALA A 213 -6.92 26.46 -19.13
N CYS A 214 -6.51 25.36 -18.49
CA CYS A 214 -7.34 24.20 -18.22
C CYS A 214 -7.37 23.92 -16.71
N PRO A 215 -8.48 24.20 -16.00
CA PRO A 215 -8.55 24.03 -14.56
C PRO A 215 -8.21 22.60 -14.18
N THR A 216 -7.16 22.45 -13.36
CA THR A 216 -6.63 21.15 -12.94
C THR A 216 -6.55 21.15 -11.42
N SER A 217 -6.89 20.02 -10.78
CA SER A 217 -6.83 19.89 -9.31
C SER A 217 -5.41 19.91 -8.73
N LYS A 218 -4.40 19.63 -9.56
CA LYS A 218 -2.99 19.58 -9.18
C LYS A 218 -2.30 20.92 -9.46
N PRO A 219 -1.31 21.31 -8.64
CA PRO A 219 -0.56 22.55 -8.84
C PRO A 219 0.26 22.51 -10.13
N VAL A 220 0.14 23.56 -10.95
CA VAL A 220 0.89 23.73 -12.21
C VAL A 220 2.08 24.67 -11.99
N TYR A 221 3.22 24.35 -12.59
CA TYR A 221 4.44 25.16 -12.50
C TYR A 221 4.85 25.67 -13.88
N LYS A 222 5.30 26.93 -13.93
CA LYS A 222 5.85 27.58 -15.12
C LYS A 222 7.33 27.86 -14.91
N TRP A 223 8.16 27.37 -15.83
CA TRP A 223 9.58 27.70 -15.87
C TRP A 223 9.80 29.07 -16.50
N ARG A 224 10.82 29.78 -16.03
CA ARG A 224 11.28 31.01 -16.70
C ARG A 224 11.74 30.64 -18.11
N PRO A 225 11.38 31.42 -19.14
CA PRO A 225 11.87 31.19 -20.49
C PRO A 225 13.37 31.52 -20.54
N GLU A 226 14.19 30.51 -20.31
CA GLU A 226 15.64 30.60 -20.30
C GLU A 226 16.20 29.39 -21.04
N ARG A 227 17.07 29.63 -22.02
CA ARG A 227 17.70 28.55 -22.77
C ARG A 227 18.70 27.85 -21.86
N LYS A 228 18.61 26.52 -21.77
CA LYS A 228 19.65 25.71 -21.12
C LYS A 228 20.97 25.96 -21.86
N ARG A 229 21.99 26.40 -21.13
CA ARG A 229 23.35 26.52 -21.63
C ARG A 229 24.02 25.16 -21.64
#